data_AF-A0A6J1VWU1-F1
#
_entry.id   AF-A0A6J1VWU1-F1
#
_cell.length_a   1.000
_cell.length_b   1.000
_cell.length_c   1.000
_cell.angle_alpha   90.00
_cell.angle_beta   90.00
_cell.angle_gamma   90.00
#
_symmetry.space_group_name_H-M   'P 1'
#
loop_
_entity.id
_entity.type
_entity.pdbx_description
1 polymer ?
#
loop_
_entity_poly.entity_id
_entity_poly.type
_entity_poly.pdbx_seq_one_letter_code
_entity_poly.pdbx_strand_id
1 'polypeptide(L)'
;RCTRQHSRQRAVVMAWDRCLVVAGNDQQSIQYPLSEDSHLVPELDGVRIFSRSTHEFLHEIPEASEEIFKIASMSPGALLLEAQKEYEKESQKADEYLREIKDQKLLSEAVEQCIKAASYEHSPPIQKALLQAASFGKCFIDKYAPENFVETCRDLRVLNAVRDYQIGMPLSFDQYKQLTKEVLLDRVVLRRLYPIAIKICEYLRLSEFQGISRILAHWACYKVQQRDKSDEELAQVINQKLGDAVGISYSDIATQAYESSRPELAIKLLEYEPRPGKQVPLLLTMKRSQLALSRAIESGDSDLVYTVISRLKDELGRGDFFMALQNQPVALSLYRQFCKHKEPNTLKDLYNQDDNHQELGNFHVRSSYISEK
;
A
#
# COMPACT_ATOMS: atom_id res chain seq x y z
N ARG A 1 -21.23 -7.03 -18.74
CA ARG A 1 -21.41 -8.44 -19.16
C ARG A 1 -20.52 -9.28 -18.26
N CYS A 2 -21.11 -10.15 -17.43
CA CYS A 2 -20.37 -11.17 -16.68
C CYS A 2 -19.96 -12.24 -17.69
N THR A 3 -18.69 -12.28 -18.09
CA THR A 3 -18.16 -13.34 -18.96
C THR A 3 -17.29 -14.25 -18.14
N ARG A 4 -17.88 -15.35 -17.67
CA ARG A 4 -17.15 -16.45 -17.03
C ARG A 4 -16.41 -17.22 -18.12
N GLN A 5 -15.08 -17.25 -18.09
CA GLN A 5 -14.27 -17.92 -19.14
C GLN A 5 -14.38 -19.45 -19.10
N HIS A 6 -14.83 -20.03 -17.98
CA HIS A 6 -14.83 -21.49 -17.76
C HIS A 6 -16.21 -22.08 -17.40
N SER A 7 -17.29 -21.31 -17.48
CA SER A 7 -18.62 -21.83 -17.15
C SER A 7 -19.13 -22.77 -18.25
N ARG A 8 -19.54 -23.98 -17.85
CA ARG A 8 -20.06 -25.01 -18.76
C ARG A 8 -21.44 -24.64 -19.31
N GLN A 9 -22.19 -23.81 -18.59
CA GLN A 9 -23.55 -23.40 -18.94
C GLN A 9 -23.72 -21.89 -18.80
N ARG A 10 -24.09 -21.22 -19.90
CA ARG A 10 -24.42 -19.80 -19.86
C ARG A 10 -25.74 -19.62 -19.12
N ALA A 11 -25.73 -18.78 -18.09
CA ALA A 11 -26.92 -18.40 -17.35
C ALA A 11 -27.03 -16.88 -17.24
N VAL A 12 -28.27 -16.41 -17.17
CA VAL A 12 -28.64 -15.02 -16.88
C VAL A 12 -29.30 -14.99 -15.52
N VAL A 13 -28.83 -14.08 -14.67
CA VAL A 13 -29.45 -13.80 -13.37
C VAL A 13 -30.23 -12.51 -13.50
N MET A 14 -31.51 -12.55 -13.14
CA MET A 14 -32.40 -11.39 -13.10
C MET A 14 -33.12 -11.32 -11.76
N ALA A 15 -33.39 -10.10 -11.29
CA ALA A 15 -34.22 -9.86 -10.12
C ALA A 15 -35.46 -9.07 -10.56
N TRP A 16 -36.63 -9.58 -10.23
CA TRP A 16 -37.91 -8.92 -10.47
C TRP A 16 -38.90 -9.28 -9.38
N ASP A 17 -39.63 -8.29 -8.87
CA ASP A 17 -40.69 -8.45 -7.85
C ASP A 17 -40.30 -9.39 -6.68
N ARG A 18 -39.13 -9.11 -6.07
CA ARG A 18 -38.53 -9.91 -4.99
C ARG A 18 -38.34 -11.39 -5.32
N CYS A 19 -38.18 -11.71 -6.60
CA CYS A 19 -37.78 -13.03 -7.07
C CYS A 19 -36.46 -12.90 -7.82
N LEU A 20 -35.48 -13.70 -7.43
CA LEU A 20 -34.24 -13.88 -8.17
C LEU A 20 -34.38 -15.10 -9.06
N VAL A 21 -34.25 -14.91 -10.37
CA VAL A 21 -34.36 -15.97 -11.36
C VAL A 21 -33.00 -16.19 -12.02
N VAL A 22 -32.54 -17.44 -11.99
CA VAL A 22 -31.38 -17.91 -12.74
C VAL A 22 -31.90 -18.74 -13.91
N ALA A 23 -31.77 -18.20 -15.11
CA ALA A 23 -32.23 -18.82 -16.34
C ALA A 23 -31.03 -19.24 -17.20
N GLY A 24 -30.91 -20.54 -17.47
CA GLY A 24 -29.92 -21.11 -18.38
C GLY A 24 -30.42 -21.16 -19.83
N ASN A 25 -29.76 -21.99 -20.65
CA ASN A 25 -30.24 -22.32 -21.99
C ASN A 25 -31.41 -23.33 -22.00
N ASP A 26 -31.65 -24.00 -20.87
CA ASP A 26 -32.72 -24.99 -20.73
C ASP A 26 -34.06 -24.31 -20.38
N GLN A 27 -35.17 -25.03 -20.57
CA GLN A 27 -36.52 -24.54 -20.23
C GLN A 27 -36.76 -24.40 -18.72
N GLN A 28 -35.83 -24.87 -17.88
CA GLN A 28 -35.94 -24.80 -16.43
C GLN A 28 -35.17 -23.61 -15.89
N SER A 29 -35.82 -22.83 -15.02
CA SER A 29 -35.21 -21.73 -14.28
C SER A 29 -35.19 -22.04 -12.80
N ILE A 30 -34.10 -21.65 -12.12
CA ILE A 30 -34.03 -21.72 -10.66
C ILE A 30 -34.53 -20.39 -10.11
N GLN A 31 -35.44 -20.44 -9.13
CA GLN A 31 -36.03 -19.25 -8.51
C GLN A 31 -35.70 -19.23 -7.02
N TYR A 32 -35.22 -18.08 -6.55
CA TYR A 32 -34.96 -17.82 -5.14
C TYR A 32 -35.85 -16.65 -4.68
N PRO A 33 -36.67 -16.83 -3.63
CA PRO A 33 -37.40 -15.72 -3.05
C PRO A 33 -36.43 -14.76 -2.35
N LEU A 34 -36.59 -13.46 -2.60
CA LEU A 34 -35.86 -12.40 -1.92
C LEU A 34 -36.75 -11.82 -0.81
N SER A 35 -36.17 -11.60 0.36
CA SER A 35 -36.87 -10.98 1.50
C SER A 35 -37.09 -9.48 1.30
N GLU A 36 -36.18 -8.82 0.59
CA GLU A 36 -36.14 -7.38 0.37
C GLU A 36 -35.90 -7.06 -1.11
N ASP A 37 -36.10 -5.79 -1.48
CA ASP A 37 -35.73 -5.30 -2.80
C ASP A 37 -34.19 -5.29 -2.91
N SER A 38 -33.67 -5.93 -3.95
CA SER A 38 -32.23 -6.18 -4.10
C SER A 38 -31.67 -5.62 -5.40
N HIS A 39 -30.45 -5.12 -5.35
CA HIS A 39 -29.67 -4.67 -6.49
C HIS A 39 -28.63 -5.72 -6.88
N LEU A 40 -28.58 -6.06 -8.17
CA LEU A 40 -27.63 -7.04 -8.71
C LEU A 40 -26.39 -6.34 -9.28
N VAL A 41 -25.21 -6.82 -8.89
CA VAL A 41 -23.93 -6.35 -9.45
C VAL A 41 -23.21 -7.54 -10.06
N PRO A 42 -22.93 -7.52 -11.37
CA PRO A 42 -22.16 -8.58 -12.01
C PRO A 42 -20.69 -8.51 -11.60
N GLU A 43 -20.15 -9.64 -11.14
CA GLU A 43 -18.71 -9.83 -10.87
C GLU A 43 -18.10 -10.76 -11.92
N LEU A 44 -16.79 -11.03 -11.84
CA LEU A 44 -16.12 -11.92 -12.80
C LEU A 44 -16.56 -13.39 -12.71
N ASP A 45 -16.93 -13.85 -11.53
CA ASP A 45 -17.18 -15.25 -11.17
C ASP A 45 -18.57 -15.47 -10.56
N GLY A 46 -19.38 -14.42 -10.49
CA GLY A 46 -20.64 -14.43 -9.76
C GLY A 46 -21.48 -13.19 -9.96
N VAL A 47 -22.56 -13.11 -9.18
CA VAL A 47 -23.42 -11.94 -9.06
C VAL A 47 -23.55 -11.61 -7.57
N ARG A 48 -23.19 -10.38 -7.20
CA ARG A 48 -23.49 -9.87 -5.87
C ARG A 48 -24.93 -9.38 -5.82
N ILE A 49 -25.61 -9.72 -4.73
CA ILE A 49 -26.98 -9.33 -4.45
C ILE A 49 -26.92 -8.46 -3.20
N PHE A 50 -27.26 -7.19 -3.35
CA PHE A 50 -27.28 -6.22 -2.26
C PHE A 50 -28.71 -5.87 -1.90
N SER A 51 -29.09 -6.09 -0.65
CA SER A 51 -30.33 -5.56 -0.09
C SER A 51 -30.03 -4.46 0.93
N ARG A 52 -31.03 -3.99 1.68
CA ARG A 52 -30.79 -3.01 2.74
C ARG A 52 -30.02 -3.63 3.90
N SER A 53 -30.19 -4.93 4.13
CA SER A 53 -29.67 -5.64 5.29
C SER A 53 -28.66 -6.74 4.97
N THR A 54 -28.63 -7.25 3.73
CA THR A 54 -27.82 -8.39 3.31
C THR A 54 -26.90 -8.09 2.13
N HIS A 55 -25.81 -8.83 2.08
CA HIS A 55 -24.86 -8.85 0.97
C HIS A 55 -24.54 -10.31 0.67
N GLU A 56 -25.13 -10.80 -0.41
CA GLU A 56 -25.04 -12.20 -0.81
C GLU A 56 -24.26 -12.33 -2.12
N PHE A 57 -23.64 -13.49 -2.33
CA PHE A 57 -22.87 -13.78 -3.52
C PHE A 57 -23.37 -15.07 -4.15
N LEU A 58 -24.00 -14.93 -5.32
CA LEU A 58 -24.46 -16.06 -6.11
C LEU A 58 -23.40 -16.44 -7.14
N HIS A 59 -22.91 -17.67 -7.06
CA HIS A 59 -21.97 -18.22 -8.03
C HIS A 59 -22.31 -19.68 -8.35
N GLU A 60 -21.77 -20.16 -9.47
CA GLU A 60 -21.83 -21.59 -9.81
C GLU A 60 -20.86 -22.35 -8.91
N ILE A 61 -21.23 -23.59 -8.54
CA ILE A 61 -20.36 -24.45 -7.75
C ILE A 61 -19.11 -24.75 -8.60
N PRO A 62 -17.89 -24.42 -8.13
CA PRO A 62 -16.69 -24.69 -8.90
C PRO A 62 -16.49 -26.18 -9.12
N GLU A 63 -16.06 -26.55 -10.32
CA GLU A 63 -15.87 -27.96 -10.74
C GLU A 63 -14.99 -28.75 -9.76
N ALA A 64 -13.90 -28.14 -9.27
CA ALA A 64 -13.03 -28.79 -8.29
C ALA A 64 -13.75 -29.12 -6.97
N SER A 65 -14.66 -28.26 -6.51
CA SER A 65 -15.48 -28.54 -5.32
C SER A 65 -16.56 -29.58 -5.62
N GLU A 66 -17.21 -29.50 -6.79
CA GLU A 66 -18.22 -30.49 -7.20
C GLU A 66 -17.60 -31.89 -7.29
N GLU A 67 -16.46 -32.02 -7.97
CA GLU A 67 -15.76 -33.29 -8.14
C GLU A 67 -15.37 -33.91 -6.79
N ILE A 68 -15.05 -33.14 -5.76
CA ILE A 68 -14.68 -33.68 -4.46
C ILE A 68 -15.91 -34.02 -3.61
N PHE A 69 -16.93 -33.15 -3.58
CA PHE A 69 -18.04 -33.25 -2.63
C PHE A 69 -19.31 -33.89 -3.18
N LYS A 70 -19.37 -34.20 -4.48
CA LYS A 70 -20.51 -34.91 -5.06
C LYS A 70 -20.70 -36.27 -4.38
N ILE A 71 -21.96 -36.64 -4.19
CA ILE A 71 -22.34 -37.91 -3.55
C ILE A 71 -21.75 -39.07 -4.35
N ALA A 72 -21.08 -39.98 -3.64
CA ALA A 72 -20.38 -41.13 -4.22
C ALA A 72 -19.35 -40.75 -5.29
N SER A 73 -18.68 -39.61 -5.11
CA SER A 73 -17.57 -39.22 -5.98
C SER A 73 -16.40 -40.19 -5.84
N MET A 74 -15.89 -40.63 -6.99
CA MET A 74 -14.67 -41.42 -7.14
C MET A 74 -13.56 -40.57 -7.79
N SER A 75 -13.64 -39.25 -7.71
CA SER A 75 -12.58 -38.38 -8.22
C SER A 75 -11.29 -38.57 -7.42
N PRO A 76 -10.10 -38.37 -8.03
CA PRO A 76 -8.82 -38.54 -7.33
C PRO A 76 -8.74 -37.69 -6.06
N GLY A 77 -9.21 -36.43 -6.11
CA GLY A 77 -9.28 -35.54 -4.95
C GLY A 77 -10.23 -36.01 -3.85
N ALA A 78 -11.40 -36.57 -4.21
CA ALA A 78 -12.33 -37.15 -3.24
C ALA A 78 -11.71 -38.35 -2.51
N LEU A 79 -11.10 -39.28 -3.27
CA LEU A 79 -10.41 -40.43 -2.71
C LEU A 79 -9.24 -40.02 -1.80
N LEU A 80 -8.49 -38.98 -2.19
CA LEU A 80 -7.37 -38.48 -1.37
C LEU A 80 -7.87 -37.85 -0.05
N LEU A 81 -9.00 -37.15 -0.10
CA LEU A 81 -9.64 -36.59 1.09
C LEU A 81 -10.11 -37.69 2.05
N GLU A 82 -10.72 -38.76 1.53
CA GLU A 82 -11.11 -39.91 2.34
C GLU A 82 -9.90 -40.68 2.87
N ALA A 83 -8.85 -40.85 2.06
CA ALA A 83 -7.58 -41.45 2.50
C ALA A 83 -6.99 -40.69 3.69
N GLN A 84 -7.00 -39.35 3.64
CA GLN A 84 -6.49 -38.52 4.73
C GLN A 84 -7.36 -38.61 5.99
N LYS A 85 -8.69 -38.67 5.86
CA LYS A 85 -9.60 -38.89 7.00
C LYS A 85 -9.40 -40.26 7.65
N GLU A 86 -9.23 -41.31 6.86
CA GLU A 86 -8.96 -42.65 7.37
C GLU A 86 -7.56 -42.74 7.99
N TYR A 87 -6.59 -41.99 7.48
CA TYR A 87 -5.27 -41.87 8.07
C TYR A 87 -5.32 -41.24 9.48
N GLU A 88 -6.10 -40.16 9.66
CA GLU A 88 -6.32 -39.57 10.99
C GLU A 88 -6.99 -40.52 11.99
N LYS A 89 -7.73 -41.52 11.49
CA LYS A 89 -8.34 -42.58 12.31
C LYS A 89 -7.44 -43.79 12.53
N GLU A 90 -6.19 -43.75 12.05
CA GLU A 90 -5.24 -44.88 12.09
C GLU A 90 -5.78 -46.15 11.39
N SER A 91 -6.60 -45.97 10.36
CA SER A 91 -7.26 -47.04 9.61
C SER A 91 -6.42 -47.50 8.41
N GLN A 92 -6.33 -48.81 8.20
CA GLN A 92 -5.62 -49.40 7.04
C GLN A 92 -6.23 -48.97 5.69
N LYS A 93 -7.51 -48.58 5.68
CA LYS A 93 -8.20 -48.11 4.47
C LYS A 93 -7.53 -46.89 3.82
N ALA A 94 -6.79 -46.10 4.61
CA ALA A 94 -5.99 -45.01 4.07
C ALA A 94 -4.99 -45.47 3.01
N ASP A 95 -4.32 -46.60 3.24
CA ASP A 95 -3.37 -47.19 2.31
C ASP A 95 -4.08 -47.79 1.09
N GLU A 96 -5.28 -48.36 1.26
CA GLU A 96 -6.10 -48.87 0.14
C GLU A 96 -6.46 -47.76 -0.85
N TYR A 97 -7.03 -46.65 -0.36
CA TYR A 97 -7.36 -45.50 -1.21
C TYR A 97 -6.11 -44.87 -1.84
N LEU A 98 -5.01 -44.78 -1.09
CA LEU A 98 -3.78 -44.20 -1.62
C LEU A 98 -3.17 -45.07 -2.73
N ARG A 99 -3.20 -46.40 -2.58
CA ARG A 99 -2.79 -47.34 -3.63
C ARG A 99 -3.66 -47.22 -4.85
N GLU A 100 -4.98 -47.14 -4.69
CA GLU A 100 -5.91 -46.97 -5.81
C GLU A 100 -5.57 -45.74 -6.67
N ILE A 101 -5.33 -44.59 -6.03
CA ILE A 101 -4.94 -43.36 -6.71
C ILE A 101 -3.56 -43.49 -7.37
N LYS A 102 -2.60 -44.15 -6.69
CA LYS A 102 -1.23 -44.32 -7.16
C LYS A 102 -1.13 -45.28 -8.34
N ASP A 103 -1.89 -46.36 -8.33
CA ASP A 103 -1.95 -47.37 -9.40
C ASP A 103 -2.50 -46.75 -10.69
N GLN A 104 -3.45 -45.82 -10.56
CA GLN A 104 -3.98 -45.03 -11.67
C GLN A 104 -3.05 -43.88 -12.10
N LYS A 105 -1.96 -43.62 -11.35
CA LYS A 105 -1.02 -42.50 -11.55
C LYS A 105 -1.67 -41.10 -11.46
N LEU A 106 -2.78 -40.97 -10.72
CA LEU A 106 -3.56 -39.74 -10.60
C LEU A 106 -3.24 -38.94 -9.32
N LEU A 107 -2.19 -39.33 -8.58
CA LEU A 107 -1.88 -38.71 -7.29
C LEU A 107 -1.53 -37.22 -7.39
N SER A 108 -0.85 -36.79 -8.46
CA SER A 108 -0.55 -35.38 -8.67
C SER A 108 -1.82 -34.56 -8.92
N GLU A 109 -2.73 -35.10 -9.75
CA GLU A 109 -4.04 -34.50 -10.03
C GLU A 109 -4.90 -34.42 -8.76
N ALA A 110 -4.91 -35.47 -7.94
CA ALA A 110 -5.63 -35.49 -6.66
C ALA A 110 -5.19 -34.37 -5.72
N VAL A 111 -3.86 -34.16 -5.62
CA VAL A 111 -3.29 -33.07 -4.81
C VAL A 111 -3.70 -31.71 -5.37
N GLU A 112 -3.62 -31.51 -6.68
CA GLU A 112 -4.03 -30.27 -7.34
C GLU A 112 -5.53 -29.98 -7.21
N GLN A 113 -6.39 -30.99 -7.35
CA GLN A 113 -7.83 -30.90 -7.13
C GLN A 113 -8.14 -30.44 -5.70
N CYS A 114 -7.52 -31.05 -4.69
CA CYS A 114 -7.69 -30.64 -3.29
C CYS A 114 -7.22 -29.19 -3.04
N ILE A 115 -6.09 -28.77 -3.61
CA ILE A 115 -5.59 -27.39 -3.50
C ILE A 115 -6.58 -26.42 -4.16
N LYS A 116 -7.05 -26.75 -5.37
CA LYS A 116 -7.96 -25.89 -6.14
C LYS A 116 -9.33 -25.79 -5.46
N ALA A 117 -9.89 -26.90 -4.98
CA ALA A 117 -11.14 -26.88 -4.21
C ALA A 117 -11.00 -26.04 -2.94
N ALA A 118 -9.88 -26.16 -2.20
CA ALA A 118 -9.64 -25.37 -1.00
C ALA A 118 -9.69 -23.86 -1.28
N SER A 119 -9.22 -23.41 -2.44
CA SER A 119 -9.27 -22.00 -2.86
C SER A 119 -10.70 -21.47 -3.00
N TYR A 120 -11.63 -22.30 -3.44
CA TYR A 120 -13.02 -21.92 -3.67
C TYR A 120 -13.91 -22.03 -2.44
N GLU A 121 -13.53 -22.86 -1.47
CA GLU A 121 -14.27 -22.98 -0.23
C GLU A 121 -14.16 -21.72 0.64
N HIS A 122 -15.24 -21.39 1.34
CA HIS A 122 -15.28 -20.26 2.29
C HIS A 122 -15.12 -20.68 3.75
N SER A 123 -15.38 -21.96 4.06
CA SER A 123 -15.34 -22.50 5.42
C SER A 123 -13.90 -22.87 5.82
N PRO A 124 -13.29 -22.22 6.84
CA PRO A 124 -11.91 -22.52 7.23
C PRO A 124 -11.67 -23.99 7.64
N PRO A 125 -12.60 -24.69 8.32
CA PRO A 125 -12.46 -26.13 8.57
C PRO A 125 -12.35 -26.97 7.28
N ILE A 126 -13.18 -26.69 6.27
CA ILE A 126 -13.18 -27.44 5.01
C ILE A 126 -11.90 -27.14 4.21
N GLN A 127 -11.50 -25.87 4.13
CA GLN A 127 -10.23 -25.48 3.52
C GLN A 127 -9.05 -26.22 4.16
N LYS A 128 -9.00 -26.31 5.50
CA LYS A 128 -7.95 -27.03 6.22
C LYS A 128 -7.95 -28.51 5.88
N ALA A 129 -9.11 -29.18 5.87
CA ALA A 129 -9.21 -30.60 5.53
C ALA A 129 -8.69 -30.88 4.11
N LEU A 130 -9.07 -30.06 3.13
CA LEU A 130 -8.59 -30.18 1.75
C LEU A 130 -7.07 -29.94 1.64
N LEU A 131 -6.55 -28.92 2.33
CA LEU A 131 -5.10 -28.65 2.36
C LEU A 131 -4.32 -29.73 3.11
N GLN A 132 -4.90 -30.34 4.14
CA GLN A 132 -4.31 -31.49 4.85
C GLN A 132 -4.26 -32.71 3.93
N ALA A 133 -5.33 -33.00 3.18
CA ALA A 133 -5.35 -34.06 2.17
C ALA A 133 -4.29 -33.83 1.07
N ALA A 134 -4.18 -32.61 0.55
CA ALA A 134 -3.12 -32.25 -0.39
C ALA A 134 -1.71 -32.39 0.23
N SER A 135 -1.54 -31.99 1.50
CA SER A 135 -0.28 -32.13 2.22
C SER A 135 0.07 -33.58 2.53
N PHE A 136 -0.92 -34.46 2.69
CA PHE A 136 -0.74 -35.90 2.84
C PHE A 136 -0.32 -36.52 1.51
N GLY A 137 -1.05 -36.25 0.43
CA GLY A 137 -0.77 -36.82 -0.90
C GLY A 137 0.59 -36.44 -1.47
N LYS A 138 1.04 -35.19 -1.28
CA LYS A 138 2.34 -34.73 -1.80
C LYS A 138 3.53 -35.51 -1.24
N CYS A 139 3.41 -36.13 -0.06
CA CYS A 139 4.48 -36.91 0.55
C CYS A 139 4.83 -38.18 -0.25
N PHE A 140 3.94 -38.62 -1.14
CA PHE A 140 4.08 -39.85 -1.92
C PHE A 140 4.41 -39.57 -3.40
N ILE A 141 4.77 -38.33 -3.75
CA ILE A 141 5.15 -37.91 -5.10
C ILE A 141 6.68 -37.67 -5.16
N ASP A 142 7.37 -38.44 -6.00
CA ASP A 142 8.81 -38.31 -6.23
C ASP A 142 9.09 -37.03 -7.03
N LYS A 143 9.44 -35.93 -6.34
CA LYS A 143 9.72 -34.57 -6.86
C LYS A 143 8.51 -33.65 -7.03
N TYR A 144 7.69 -33.51 -5.98
CA TYR A 144 6.63 -32.51 -5.94
C TYR A 144 7.18 -31.07 -5.86
N ALA A 145 6.61 -30.17 -6.68
CA ALA A 145 6.89 -28.74 -6.68
C ALA A 145 5.98 -28.02 -5.65
N PRO A 146 6.51 -27.52 -4.51
CA PRO A 146 5.68 -27.03 -3.40
C PRO A 146 5.12 -25.62 -3.60
N GLU A 147 5.51 -24.90 -4.66
CA GLU A 147 5.25 -23.48 -4.85
C GLU A 147 3.76 -23.16 -4.83
N ASN A 148 2.96 -23.89 -5.62
CA ASN A 148 1.52 -23.69 -5.73
C ASN A 148 0.79 -23.95 -4.39
N PHE A 149 1.17 -25.03 -3.69
CA PHE A 149 0.61 -25.37 -2.38
C PHE A 149 0.91 -24.27 -1.35
N VAL A 150 2.16 -23.80 -1.30
CA VAL A 150 2.58 -22.76 -0.35
C VAL A 150 1.92 -21.42 -0.68
N GLU A 151 1.84 -21.05 -1.95
CA GLU A 151 1.17 -19.82 -2.38
C GLU A 151 -0.32 -19.85 -2.04
N THR A 152 -1.01 -20.94 -2.35
CA THR A 152 -2.44 -21.10 -2.03
C THR A 152 -2.70 -21.01 -0.54
N CYS A 153 -1.88 -21.67 0.30
CA CYS A 153 -1.96 -21.54 1.75
C CYS A 153 -1.81 -20.08 2.23
N ARG A 154 -0.84 -19.34 1.66
CA ARG A 154 -0.60 -17.93 2.00
C ARG A 154 -1.77 -17.05 1.60
N ASP A 155 -2.25 -17.23 0.38
CA ASP A 155 -3.33 -16.44 -0.18
C ASP A 155 -4.64 -16.69 0.58
N LEU A 156 -4.98 -17.94 0.89
CA LEU A 156 -6.15 -18.29 1.70
C LEU A 156 -6.11 -17.68 3.10
N ARG A 157 -4.93 -17.61 3.73
CA ARG A 157 -4.80 -16.97 5.05
C ARG A 157 -5.13 -15.48 4.98
N VAL A 158 -4.62 -14.77 3.97
CA VAL A 158 -4.93 -13.35 3.75
C VAL A 158 -6.41 -13.18 3.40
N LEU A 159 -6.92 -14.02 2.51
CA LEU A 159 -8.29 -13.98 2.03
C LEU A 159 -9.30 -14.20 3.16
N ASN A 160 -9.06 -15.17 4.04
CA ASN A 160 -9.88 -15.40 5.22
C ASN A 160 -9.84 -14.22 6.19
N ALA A 161 -8.67 -13.59 6.38
CA ALA A 161 -8.54 -12.44 7.27
C ALA A 161 -9.35 -11.22 6.77
N VAL A 162 -9.38 -10.97 5.46
CA VAL A 162 -10.15 -9.85 4.89
C VAL A 162 -11.64 -10.16 4.72
N ARG A 163 -12.01 -11.45 4.63
CA ARG A 163 -13.39 -11.94 4.63
C ARG A 163 -14.06 -11.84 6.00
N ASP A 164 -13.29 -11.73 7.08
CA ASP A 164 -13.84 -11.58 8.43
C ASP A 164 -14.85 -10.43 8.48
N TYR A 165 -15.97 -10.64 9.17
CA TYR A 165 -17.09 -9.69 9.20
C TYR A 165 -16.69 -8.32 9.77
N GLN A 166 -15.66 -8.25 10.61
CA GLN A 166 -15.13 -6.99 11.15
C GLN A 166 -14.37 -6.18 10.09
N ILE A 167 -13.82 -6.85 9.07
CA ILE A 167 -13.09 -6.22 7.96
C ILE A 167 -14.04 -5.95 6.78
N GLY A 168 -14.94 -6.90 6.50
CA GLY A 168 -16.04 -6.73 5.55
C GLY A 168 -15.59 -6.63 4.09
N MET A 169 -14.61 -7.43 3.67
CA MET A 169 -14.19 -7.56 2.27
C MET A 169 -14.42 -9.00 1.76
N PRO A 170 -15.68 -9.38 1.45
CA PRO A 170 -16.00 -10.71 0.97
C PRO A 170 -15.56 -10.85 -0.50
N LEU A 171 -14.30 -11.21 -0.70
CA LEU A 171 -13.69 -11.48 -2.00
C LEU A 171 -13.72 -12.98 -2.29
N SER A 172 -13.97 -13.36 -3.53
CA SER A 172 -13.66 -14.72 -4.01
C SER A 172 -12.15 -14.88 -4.26
N PHE A 173 -11.71 -16.11 -4.49
CA PHE A 173 -10.30 -16.37 -4.81
C PHE A 173 -9.90 -15.78 -6.16
N ASP A 174 -10.76 -15.87 -7.17
CA ASP A 174 -10.50 -15.30 -8.50
C ASP A 174 -10.46 -13.76 -8.43
N GLN A 175 -11.37 -13.15 -7.67
CA GLN A 175 -11.35 -11.71 -7.38
C GLN A 175 -10.05 -11.30 -6.67
N TYR A 176 -9.60 -12.08 -5.70
CA TYR A 176 -8.34 -11.84 -4.99
C TYR A 176 -7.13 -11.89 -5.93
N LYS A 177 -7.06 -12.91 -6.80
CA LYS A 177 -5.98 -13.07 -7.78
C LYS A 177 -5.97 -11.94 -8.81
N GLN A 178 -7.14 -11.53 -9.33
CA GLN A 178 -7.23 -10.42 -10.28
C GLN A 178 -6.92 -9.06 -9.64
N LEU A 179 -7.33 -8.85 -8.38
CA LEU A 179 -7.12 -7.60 -7.68
C LEU A 179 -5.63 -7.31 -7.43
N THR A 180 -4.81 -8.35 -7.25
CA THR A 180 -3.44 -8.31 -6.74
C THR A 180 -3.31 -7.95 -5.26
N LYS A 181 -2.18 -8.35 -4.65
CA LYS A 181 -1.88 -8.14 -3.23
C LYS A 181 -1.73 -6.66 -2.87
N GLU A 182 -1.18 -5.87 -3.79
CA GLU A 182 -0.93 -4.43 -3.59
C GLU A 182 -2.24 -3.63 -3.54
N VAL A 183 -3.14 -3.85 -4.50
CA VAL A 183 -4.42 -3.13 -4.53
C VAL A 183 -5.33 -3.57 -3.37
N LEU A 184 -5.24 -4.83 -2.93
CA LEU A 184 -5.92 -5.27 -1.72
C LEU A 184 -5.46 -4.45 -0.51
N LEU A 185 -4.15 -4.30 -0.32
CA LEU A 185 -3.60 -3.48 0.77
C LEU A 185 -4.07 -2.04 0.67
N ASP A 186 -4.06 -1.45 -0.52
CA ASP A 186 -4.54 -0.08 -0.73
C ASP A 186 -6.01 0.08 -0.31
N ARG A 187 -6.88 -0.89 -0.66
CA ARG A 187 -8.29 -0.88 -0.23
C ARG A 187 -8.44 -0.99 1.28
N VAL A 188 -7.64 -1.84 1.93
CA VAL A 188 -7.64 -2.00 3.40
C VAL A 188 -7.16 -0.70 4.09
N VAL A 189 -6.13 -0.06 3.53
CA VAL A 189 -5.57 1.20 4.01
C VAL A 189 -6.54 2.37 3.83
N LEU A 190 -7.25 2.44 2.70
CA LEU A 190 -8.30 3.43 2.46
C LEU A 190 -9.48 3.29 3.44
N ARG A 191 -9.77 2.06 3.88
CA ARG A 191 -10.73 1.77 4.97
C ARG A 191 -10.17 2.05 6.37
N ARG A 192 -8.93 2.53 6.48
CA ARG A 192 -8.24 2.88 7.74
C ARG A 192 -7.98 1.67 8.66
N LEU A 193 -7.95 0.47 8.09
CA LEU A 193 -7.69 -0.78 8.81
C LEU A 193 -6.18 -1.05 8.86
N TYR A 194 -5.42 -0.12 9.43
CA TYR A 194 -3.95 -0.17 9.42
C TYR A 194 -3.34 -1.40 10.11
N PRO A 195 -3.83 -1.86 11.29
CA PRO A 195 -3.21 -3.00 11.98
C PRO A 195 -3.26 -4.30 11.18
N ILE A 196 -4.36 -4.56 10.47
CA ILE A 196 -4.47 -5.74 9.63
C ILE A 196 -3.63 -5.60 8.36
N ALA A 197 -3.56 -4.40 7.78
CA ALA A 197 -2.70 -4.14 6.62
C ALA A 197 -1.23 -4.41 6.94
N ILE A 198 -0.74 -3.96 8.10
CA ILE A 198 0.64 -4.22 8.56
C ILE A 198 0.88 -5.73 8.73
N LYS A 199 -0.04 -6.44 9.43
CA LYS A 199 0.07 -7.90 9.60
C LYS A 199 0.08 -8.67 8.27
N ILE A 200 -0.71 -8.22 7.29
CA ILE A 200 -0.70 -8.82 5.95
C ILE A 200 0.64 -8.57 5.25
N CYS A 201 1.18 -7.34 5.30
CA CYS A 201 2.48 -7.00 4.74
C CYS A 201 3.62 -7.83 5.34
N GLU A 202 3.68 -7.93 6.66
CA GLU A 202 4.67 -8.74 7.40
C GLU A 202 4.57 -10.22 6.98
N TYR A 203 3.34 -10.75 6.91
CA TYR A 203 3.10 -12.14 6.53
C TYR A 203 3.51 -12.45 5.09
N LEU A 204 3.19 -11.55 4.16
CA LEU A 204 3.55 -11.69 2.75
C LEU A 204 5.02 -11.37 2.46
N ARG A 205 5.76 -10.82 3.45
CA ARG A 205 7.15 -10.37 3.32
C ARG A 205 7.35 -9.40 2.16
N LEU A 206 6.42 -8.46 2.03
CA LEU A 206 6.55 -7.38 1.03
C LEU A 206 7.74 -6.49 1.41
N SER A 207 8.38 -5.89 0.41
CA SER A 207 9.49 -4.97 0.65
C SER A 207 9.06 -3.83 1.56
N GLU A 208 9.94 -3.37 2.45
CA GLU A 208 9.62 -2.32 3.43
C GLU A 208 9.09 -1.05 2.76
N PHE A 209 9.67 -0.70 1.59
CA PHE A 209 9.25 0.45 0.78
C PHE A 209 7.86 0.31 0.17
N GLN A 210 7.48 -0.89 -0.30
CA GLN A 210 6.15 -1.12 -0.92
C GLN A 210 5.07 -1.51 0.10
N GLY A 211 5.48 -1.96 1.29
CA GLY A 211 4.59 -2.46 2.33
C GLY A 211 4.40 -1.47 3.48
N ILE A 212 5.14 -1.70 4.57
CA ILE A 212 4.85 -1.08 5.88
C ILE A 212 5.09 0.44 5.86
N SER A 213 6.18 0.91 5.26
CA SER A 213 6.52 2.34 5.24
C SER A 213 5.45 3.17 4.53
N ARG A 214 4.88 2.64 3.43
CA ARG A 214 3.75 3.26 2.71
C ARG A 214 2.48 3.31 3.57
N ILE A 215 2.14 2.22 4.27
CA ILE A 215 0.96 2.14 5.15
C ILE A 215 1.09 3.16 6.29
N LEU A 216 2.27 3.24 6.91
CA LEU A 216 2.58 4.17 7.98
C LEU A 216 2.55 5.63 7.51
N ALA A 217 3.06 5.93 6.31
CA ALA A 217 2.95 7.26 5.71
C ALA A 217 1.48 7.66 5.50
N HIS A 218 0.65 6.76 4.95
CA HIS A 218 -0.79 7.03 4.78
C HIS A 218 -1.51 7.21 6.13
N TRP A 219 -1.15 6.42 7.14
CA TRP A 219 -1.65 6.59 8.51
C TRP A 219 -1.27 7.96 9.09
N ALA A 220 -0.03 8.40 8.92
CA ALA A 220 0.45 9.68 9.40
C ALA A 220 -0.26 10.85 8.70
N CYS A 221 -0.41 10.81 7.37
CA CYS A 221 -1.18 11.79 6.60
C CYS A 221 -2.64 11.87 7.08
N TYR A 222 -3.28 10.73 7.32
CA TYR A 222 -4.63 10.70 7.88
C TYR A 222 -4.68 11.28 9.31
N LYS A 223 -3.68 10.97 10.15
CA LYS A 223 -3.61 11.48 11.53
C LYS A 223 -3.42 12.99 11.61
N VAL A 224 -2.65 13.55 10.69
CA VAL A 224 -2.42 14.99 10.54
C VAL A 224 -3.70 15.78 10.23
N GLN A 225 -4.63 15.17 9.50
CA GLN A 225 -5.93 15.79 9.18
C GLN A 225 -6.88 15.85 10.38
N GLN A 226 -6.64 15.06 11.44
CA GLN A 226 -7.49 15.06 12.64
C GLN A 226 -7.21 16.29 13.52
N ARG A 227 -8.27 16.96 13.97
CA ARG A 227 -8.20 18.19 14.79
C ARG A 227 -8.43 17.96 16.29
N ASP A 228 -8.46 16.71 16.71
CA ASP A 228 -8.87 16.33 18.06
C ASP A 228 -7.77 16.55 19.12
N LYS A 229 -6.51 16.73 18.69
CA LYS A 229 -5.33 16.84 19.56
C LYS A 229 -4.48 18.04 19.22
N SER A 230 -3.68 18.47 20.20
CA SER A 230 -2.70 19.54 20.01
C SER A 230 -1.64 19.16 18.97
N ASP A 231 -1.08 20.16 18.28
CA ASP A 231 -0.05 19.96 17.26
C ASP A 231 1.21 19.29 17.84
N GLU A 232 1.55 19.60 19.10
CA GLU A 232 2.72 19.04 19.79
C GLU A 232 2.58 17.54 20.07
N GLU A 233 1.47 17.16 20.71
CA GLU A 233 1.20 15.75 21.02
C GLU A 233 1.12 14.91 19.74
N LEU A 234 0.53 15.48 18.69
CA LEU A 234 0.40 14.77 17.43
C LEU A 234 1.75 14.55 16.75
N ALA A 235 2.63 15.56 16.74
CA ALA A 235 3.99 15.43 16.22
C ALA A 235 4.77 14.34 16.97
N GLN A 236 4.67 14.32 18.30
CA GLN A 236 5.32 13.31 19.14
C GLN A 236 4.78 11.91 18.88
N VAL A 237 3.46 11.73 18.78
CA VAL A 237 2.85 10.42 18.50
C VAL A 237 3.25 9.90 17.11
N ILE A 238 3.30 10.78 16.12
CA ILE A 238 3.75 10.42 14.77
C ILE A 238 5.22 10.01 14.82
N ASN A 239 6.09 10.80 15.44
CA ASN A 239 7.51 10.48 15.55
C ASN A 239 7.78 9.20 16.35
N GLN A 240 7.06 8.93 17.44
CA GLN A 240 7.19 7.68 18.19
C GLN A 240 6.82 6.44 17.38
N LYS A 241 5.94 6.56 16.39
CA LYS A 241 5.51 5.44 15.53
C LYS A 241 6.33 5.31 14.25
N LEU A 242 6.81 6.42 13.71
CA LEU A 242 7.56 6.47 12.46
C LEU A 242 9.08 6.46 12.69
N GLY A 243 9.56 6.82 13.88
CA GLY A 243 10.99 6.97 14.18
C GLY A 243 11.79 5.69 13.98
N ASP A 244 11.17 4.54 14.21
CA ASP A 244 11.80 3.22 14.00
C ASP A 244 11.66 2.73 12.55
N ALA A 245 10.86 3.40 11.72
CA ALA A 245 10.53 2.96 10.37
C ALA A 245 11.48 3.57 9.32
N VAL A 246 12.16 2.70 8.58
CA VAL A 246 13.12 3.11 7.54
C VAL A 246 12.39 3.56 6.27
N GLY A 247 12.88 4.62 5.64
CA GLY A 247 12.45 5.06 4.31
C GLY A 247 11.21 5.96 4.27
N ILE A 248 10.66 6.38 5.42
CA ILE A 248 9.53 7.32 5.46
C ILE A 248 10.04 8.75 5.32
N SER A 249 9.37 9.52 4.45
CA SER A 249 9.65 10.95 4.25
C SER A 249 8.71 11.78 5.11
N TYR A 250 9.22 12.38 6.18
CA TYR A 250 8.49 13.35 6.99
C TYR A 250 8.11 14.59 6.19
N SER A 251 8.87 14.94 5.14
CA SER A 251 8.52 16.01 4.19
C SER A 251 7.11 15.87 3.61
N ASP A 252 6.70 14.65 3.25
CA ASP A 252 5.45 14.41 2.54
C ASP A 252 4.27 14.53 3.53
N ILE A 253 4.49 14.07 4.76
CA ILE A 253 3.56 14.20 5.88
C ILE A 253 3.42 15.68 6.29
N ALA A 254 4.52 16.42 6.34
CA ALA A 254 4.53 17.85 6.64
C ALA A 254 3.83 18.68 5.54
N THR A 255 3.98 18.30 4.27
CA THR A 255 3.25 18.90 3.15
C THR A 255 1.74 18.71 3.34
N GLN A 256 1.31 17.50 3.67
CA GLN A 256 -0.10 17.22 3.97
C GLN A 256 -0.62 18.03 5.18
N ALA A 257 0.22 18.25 6.21
CA ALA A 257 -0.12 19.09 7.36
C ALA A 257 -0.34 20.55 6.97
N TYR A 258 0.53 21.07 6.12
CA TYR A 258 0.42 22.42 5.60
C TYR A 258 -0.86 22.60 4.76
N GLU A 259 -1.15 21.67 3.84
CA GLU A 259 -2.39 21.65 3.06
C GLU A 259 -3.64 21.56 3.95
N SER A 260 -3.54 20.87 5.08
CA SER A 260 -4.61 20.76 6.08
C SER A 260 -4.76 22.01 6.96
N SER A 261 -4.08 23.12 6.60
CA SER A 261 -4.05 24.40 7.33
C SER A 261 -3.45 24.31 8.74
N ARG A 262 -2.44 23.45 8.95
CA ARG A 262 -1.70 23.31 10.21
C ARG A 262 -0.20 23.60 10.03
N PRO A 263 0.19 24.87 9.88
CA PRO A 263 1.58 25.24 9.59
C PRO A 263 2.54 24.94 10.74
N GLU A 264 2.10 25.05 12.00
CA GLU A 264 2.96 24.79 13.17
C GLU A 264 3.27 23.29 13.33
N LEU A 265 2.27 22.42 13.14
CA LEU A 265 2.48 20.99 13.03
C LEU A 265 3.43 20.61 11.88
N ALA A 266 3.25 21.24 10.72
CA ALA A 266 4.10 20.98 9.55
C ALA A 266 5.58 21.32 9.84
N ILE A 267 5.85 22.43 10.52
CA ILE A 267 7.21 22.80 10.93
C ILE A 267 7.79 21.74 11.86
N LYS A 268 7.06 21.34 12.92
CA LYS A 268 7.54 20.35 13.90
C LYS A 268 7.81 18.98 13.28
N LEU A 269 6.92 18.52 12.39
CA LEU A 269 7.13 17.26 11.67
C LEU A 269 8.37 17.32 10.77
N LEU A 270 8.66 18.48 10.21
CA LEU A 270 9.81 18.66 9.34
C LEU A 270 11.15 18.63 10.10
N GLU A 271 11.17 18.97 11.39
CA GLU A 271 12.36 18.85 12.24
C GLU A 271 12.83 17.40 12.39
N TYR A 272 11.92 16.42 12.24
CA TYR A 272 12.26 15.01 12.25
C TYR A 272 12.77 14.47 10.90
N GLU A 273 12.73 15.25 9.82
CA GLU A 273 13.28 14.83 8.52
C GLU A 273 14.82 14.88 8.54
N PRO A 274 15.53 13.77 8.33
CA PRO A 274 16.99 13.77 8.40
C PRO A 274 17.67 14.44 7.18
N ARG A 275 16.93 14.72 6.11
CA ARG A 275 17.46 15.22 4.82
C ARG A 275 17.19 16.72 4.65
N PRO A 276 18.21 17.59 4.76
CA PRO A 276 18.03 19.03 4.61
C PRO A 276 17.52 19.44 3.22
N GLY A 277 17.92 18.71 2.17
CA GLY A 277 17.45 18.95 0.80
C GLY A 277 15.95 18.77 0.59
N LYS A 278 15.25 18.06 1.50
CA LYS A 278 13.78 18.00 1.51
C LYS A 278 13.14 19.01 2.46
N GLN A 279 13.83 19.36 3.54
CA GLN A 279 13.37 20.36 4.51
C GLN A 279 13.32 21.77 3.90
N VAL A 280 14.43 22.21 3.31
CA VAL A 280 14.61 23.60 2.88
C VAL A 280 13.58 24.03 1.82
N PRO A 281 13.31 23.25 0.74
CA PRO A 281 12.29 23.62 -0.25
C PRO A 281 10.88 23.72 0.33
N LEU A 282 10.54 22.86 1.29
CA LEU A 282 9.22 22.89 1.93
C LEU A 282 9.09 24.12 2.84
N LEU A 283 10.12 24.47 3.62
CA LEU A 283 10.13 25.70 4.44
C LEU A 283 9.97 26.97 3.60
N LEU A 284 10.61 27.02 2.43
CA LEU A 284 10.45 28.11 1.47
C LEU A 284 9.00 28.19 0.96
N THR A 285 8.39 27.05 0.62
CA THR A 285 6.98 26.98 0.19
C THR A 285 6.03 27.46 1.29
N MET A 286 6.36 27.19 2.56
CA MET A 286 5.60 27.64 3.73
C MET A 286 5.86 29.12 4.10
N LYS A 287 6.62 29.88 3.30
CA LYS A 287 7.03 31.27 3.55
C LYS A 287 7.83 31.48 4.84
N ARG A 288 8.50 30.44 5.33
CA ARG A 288 9.38 30.49 6.52
C ARG A 288 10.84 30.66 6.06
N SER A 289 11.11 31.74 5.35
CA SER A 289 12.39 31.97 4.65
C SER A 289 13.60 32.11 5.59
N GLN A 290 13.43 32.73 6.76
CA GLN A 290 14.48 32.82 7.79
C GLN A 290 14.86 31.45 8.36
N LEU A 291 13.86 30.59 8.62
CA LEU A 291 14.07 29.23 9.11
C LEU A 291 14.67 28.33 8.02
N ALA A 292 14.27 28.53 6.76
CA ALA A 292 14.87 27.84 5.62
C ALA A 292 16.36 28.18 5.49
N LEU A 293 16.73 29.45 5.72
CA LEU A 293 18.13 29.90 5.67
C LEU A 293 18.97 29.28 6.78
N SER A 294 18.47 29.26 8.02
CA SER A 294 19.19 28.64 9.13
C SER A 294 19.41 27.14 8.91
N ARG A 295 18.38 26.41 8.45
CA ARG A 295 18.49 24.97 8.14
C ARG A 295 19.42 24.69 6.95
N ALA A 296 19.43 25.55 5.93
CA ALA A 296 20.38 25.43 4.83
C ALA A 296 21.82 25.63 5.30
N ILE A 297 22.07 26.60 6.18
CA ILE A 297 23.41 26.81 6.77
C ILE A 297 23.84 25.61 7.62
N GLU A 298 22.93 25.08 8.48
CA GLU A 298 23.18 23.89 9.29
C GLU A 298 23.52 22.66 8.45
N SER A 299 22.95 22.55 7.24
CA SER A 299 23.23 21.44 6.32
C SER A 299 24.64 21.46 5.74
N GLY A 300 25.31 22.61 5.73
CA GLY A 300 26.61 22.80 5.09
C GLY A 300 26.59 22.73 3.55
N ASP A 301 25.42 22.54 2.93
CA ASP A 301 25.28 22.50 1.48
C ASP A 301 25.18 23.92 0.89
N SER A 302 26.25 24.34 0.22
CA SER A 302 26.33 25.65 -0.42
C SER A 302 25.25 25.87 -1.48
N ASP A 303 24.83 24.83 -2.20
CA ASP A 303 23.81 24.95 -3.24
C ASP A 303 22.42 25.21 -2.63
N LEU A 304 22.10 24.55 -1.52
CA LEU A 304 20.87 24.85 -0.76
C LEU A 304 20.87 26.28 -0.22
N VAL A 305 22.01 26.76 0.29
CA VAL A 305 22.14 28.14 0.77
C VAL A 305 21.95 29.13 -0.38
N TYR A 306 22.58 28.93 -1.54
CA TYR A 306 22.36 29.78 -2.71
C TYR A 306 20.91 29.77 -3.20
N THR A 307 20.25 28.61 -3.15
CA THR A 307 18.85 28.47 -3.52
C THR A 307 17.95 29.33 -2.62
N VAL A 308 18.17 29.29 -1.30
CA VAL A 308 17.43 30.11 -0.33
C VAL A 308 17.71 31.60 -0.54
N ILE A 309 18.97 32.00 -0.72
CA ILE A 309 19.36 33.39 -0.93
C ILE A 309 18.74 33.95 -2.21
N SER A 310 18.75 33.18 -3.30
CA SER A 310 18.12 33.60 -4.56
C SER A 310 16.63 33.86 -4.38
N ARG A 311 15.94 32.97 -3.65
CA ARG A 311 14.50 33.12 -3.40
C ARG A 311 14.19 34.28 -2.46
N LEU A 312 15.01 34.49 -1.44
CA LEU A 312 14.93 35.66 -0.55
C LEU A 312 15.08 36.98 -1.33
N LYS A 313 15.97 37.01 -2.33
CA LYS A 313 16.18 38.19 -3.18
C LYS A 313 14.96 38.54 -4.03
N ASP A 314 14.23 37.52 -4.49
CA ASP A 314 13.02 37.69 -5.28
C ASP A 314 11.80 38.07 -4.41
N GLU A 315 11.72 37.56 -3.18
CA GLU A 315 10.58 37.76 -2.27
C GLU A 315 10.68 39.04 -1.42
N LEU A 316 11.89 39.47 -1.02
CA LEU A 316 12.09 40.59 -0.11
C LEU A 316 12.53 41.86 -0.85
N GLY A 317 12.15 43.03 -0.31
CA GLY A 317 12.74 44.30 -0.71
C GLY A 317 14.24 44.34 -0.38
N ARG A 318 15.03 45.13 -1.13
CA ARG A 318 16.50 45.20 -0.98
C ARG A 318 16.93 45.42 0.48
N GLY A 319 16.27 46.32 1.21
CA GLY A 319 16.58 46.60 2.62
C GLY A 319 16.37 45.38 3.53
N ASP A 320 15.20 44.76 3.46
CA ASP A 320 14.85 43.59 4.27
C ASP A 320 15.71 42.37 3.94
N PHE A 321 16.07 42.22 2.66
CA PHE A 321 17.00 41.20 2.19
C PHE A 321 18.39 41.35 2.82
N PHE A 322 18.95 42.57 2.82
CA PHE A 322 20.26 42.82 3.42
C PHE A 322 20.24 42.64 4.95
N MET A 323 19.18 43.11 5.62
CA MET A 323 19.00 42.90 7.07
C MET A 323 18.92 41.40 7.41
N ALA A 324 18.20 40.61 6.61
CA ALA A 324 18.14 39.16 6.78
C ALA A 324 19.50 38.47 6.64
N LEU A 325 20.31 38.90 5.66
CA LEU A 325 21.66 38.36 5.45
C LEU A 325 22.65 38.80 6.53
N GLN A 326 22.57 40.03 7.04
CA GLN A 326 23.45 40.52 8.11
C GLN A 326 23.26 39.71 9.41
N ASN A 327 22.04 39.26 9.69
CA ASN A 327 21.76 38.39 10.83
C ASN A 327 22.39 36.98 10.71
N GLN A 328 22.88 36.60 9.52
CA GLN A 328 23.45 35.28 9.23
C GLN A 328 24.81 35.41 8.49
N PRO A 329 25.94 35.50 9.21
CA PRO A 329 27.25 35.84 8.63
C PRO A 329 27.76 34.83 7.58
N VAL A 330 27.37 33.56 7.70
CA VAL A 330 27.72 32.50 6.74
C VAL A 330 26.99 32.68 5.40
N ALA A 331 25.72 33.08 5.45
CA ALA A 331 24.96 33.38 4.22
C ALA A 331 25.52 34.63 3.53
N LEU A 332 25.90 35.65 4.31
CA LEU A 332 26.50 36.88 3.79
C LEU A 332 27.84 36.61 3.08
N SER A 333 28.70 35.77 3.65
CA SER A 333 30.00 35.45 3.05
C SER A 333 29.86 34.69 1.73
N LEU A 334 28.95 33.72 1.66
CA LEU A 334 28.59 33.00 0.44
C LEU A 334 27.98 33.95 -0.61
N TYR A 335 27.08 34.83 -0.20
CA TYR A 335 26.49 35.82 -1.11
C TYR A 335 27.54 36.79 -1.68
N ARG A 336 28.50 37.25 -0.87
CA ARG A 336 29.63 38.06 -1.35
C ARG A 336 30.47 37.31 -2.37
N GLN A 337 30.72 36.02 -2.16
CA GLN A 337 31.43 35.19 -3.12
C GLN A 337 30.66 35.07 -4.45
N PHE A 338 29.33 34.86 -4.39
CA PHE A 338 28.48 34.87 -5.58
C PHE A 338 28.52 36.23 -6.32
N CYS A 339 28.41 37.34 -5.58
CA CYS A 339 28.43 38.68 -6.17
C CYS A 339 29.78 39.01 -6.84
N LYS A 340 30.91 38.52 -6.31
CA LYS A 340 32.23 38.66 -6.95
C LYS A 340 32.28 38.09 -8.37
N HIS A 341 31.50 37.04 -8.65
CA HIS A 341 31.50 36.39 -9.97
C HIS A 341 30.40 36.90 -10.91
N LYS A 342 29.22 37.25 -10.40
CA LYS A 342 28.06 37.58 -11.25
C LYS A 342 27.55 39.02 -11.16
N GLU A 343 27.68 39.68 -10.01
CA GLU A 343 27.06 40.99 -9.75
C GLU A 343 28.01 41.95 -9.01
N PRO A 344 28.99 42.55 -9.72
CA PRO A 344 29.99 43.42 -9.09
C PRO A 344 29.40 44.73 -8.55
N ASN A 345 28.32 45.24 -9.14
CA ASN A 345 27.65 46.46 -8.67
C ASN A 345 26.95 46.23 -7.32
N THR A 346 26.25 45.10 -7.15
CA THR A 346 25.62 44.71 -5.88
C THR A 346 26.67 44.49 -4.78
N LEU A 347 27.87 44.00 -5.15
CA LEU A 347 28.99 43.84 -4.22
C LEU A 347 29.51 45.18 -3.69
N LYS A 348 29.57 46.21 -4.54
CA LYS A 348 29.96 47.57 -4.13
C LYS A 348 28.96 48.15 -3.13
N ASP A 349 27.67 47.97 -3.37
CA ASP A 349 26.61 48.43 -2.47
C ASP A 349 26.69 47.74 -1.10
N LEU A 350 26.99 46.44 -1.07
CA LEU A 350 27.24 45.68 0.17
C LEU A 350 28.43 46.24 0.97
N TYR A 351 29.56 46.48 0.31
CA TYR A 351 30.75 47.02 0.99
C TYR A 351 30.52 48.44 1.54
N ASN A 352 29.71 49.25 0.84
CA ASN A 352 29.30 50.57 1.31
C ASN A 352 28.35 50.50 2.51
N GLN A 353 27.42 49.53 2.55
CA GLN A 353 26.47 49.38 3.66
C GLN A 353 27.11 48.82 4.93
N ASP A 354 28.11 47.94 4.78
CA ASP A 354 28.83 47.34 5.91
C ASP A 354 30.01 48.20 6.40
N ASP A 355 30.16 49.45 5.89
CA ASP A 355 31.29 50.37 6.17
C ASP A 355 32.68 49.73 6.01
N ASN A 356 32.81 48.74 5.11
CA ASN A 356 34.07 48.04 4.89
C ASN A 356 34.93 48.76 3.84
N HIS A 357 35.54 49.88 4.26
CA HIS A 357 36.34 50.74 3.40
C HIS A 357 37.55 50.03 2.77
N GLN A 358 38.09 48.99 3.43
CA GLN A 358 39.25 48.24 2.94
C GLN A 358 38.90 47.36 1.73
N GLU A 359 37.80 46.60 1.82
CA GLU A 359 37.31 45.79 0.70
C GLU A 359 36.79 46.64 -0.47
N LEU A 360 36.21 47.81 -0.16
CA LEU A 360 35.80 48.79 -1.17
C LEU A 360 37.01 49.34 -1.96
N GLY A 361 38.10 49.67 -1.27
CA GLY A 361 39.36 50.05 -1.91
C GLY A 361 39.91 48.95 -2.82
N ASN A 362 39.94 47.71 -2.34
CA ASN A 362 40.36 46.54 -3.12
C ASN A 362 39.48 46.31 -4.36
N PHE A 363 38.17 46.53 -4.25
CA PHE A 363 37.23 46.44 -5.37
C PHE A 363 37.52 47.48 -6.45
N HIS A 364 37.79 48.74 -6.08
CA HIS A 364 38.14 49.79 -7.02
C HIS A 364 39.47 49.52 -7.74
N VAL A 365 40.48 49.05 -7.02
CA VAL A 365 41.78 48.65 -7.60
C VAL A 365 41.63 47.48 -8.58
N ARG A 366 40.86 46.45 -8.23
CA ARG A 366 40.60 45.33 -9.16
C ARG A 366 39.81 45.77 -10.40
N SER A 367 38.84 46.67 -10.21
CA SER A 367 38.03 47.19 -11.31
C SER A 367 38.87 48.01 -12.29
N SER A 368 39.85 48.80 -11.80
CA SER A 368 40.73 49.59 -12.69
C SER A 368 41.60 48.72 -13.59
N TYR A 369 42.12 47.59 -13.08
CA TYR A 369 42.89 46.63 -13.89
C TYR A 369 42.05 45.90 -14.95
N ILE A 370 40.74 45.77 -14.76
CA ILE A 370 39.83 45.14 -15.73
C ILE A 370 39.41 46.14 -16.81
N SER A 371 39.29 47.44 -16.48
CA SER A 371 38.96 48.51 -17.42
C SER A 371 40.11 48.99 -18.31
N GLU A 372 41.35 48.59 -18.01
CA GLU A 372 42.54 48.91 -18.83
C GLU A 372 42.85 47.84 -19.92
N LYS A 373 41.91 46.92 -20.19
CA LYS A 373 41.87 46.08 -21.38
C LYS A 373 40.66 46.44 -22.23
#